data_AF-A0AAE6TWE7-F1
#
_entry.id   AF-A0AAE6TWE7-F1
#
_cell.length_a   1.000
_cell.length_b   1.000
_cell.length_c   1.000
_cell.angle_alpha   90.00
_cell.angle_beta   90.00
_cell.angle_gamma   90.00
#
_symmetry.space_group_name_H-M   'P 1'
#
loop_
_entity.id
_entity.type
_entity.pdbx_description
1 polymer ?
#
loop_
_entity_poly.entity_id
_entity_poly.type
_entity_poly.pdbx_seq_one_letter_code
_entity_poly.pdbx_strand_id
1 'polypeptide(L)'
;MKKIGINIFTGKRISIKQQAFLFSTLGDLLSTGFSIHQSLEFVKVVSKRNQIIVNKIMHGLERGNNLPDSMKFFLSESIYYQLKIADEHGDLVNGMKEIGDFLKLRITQNEKIKAVVVYPIFLFLVLFSIIFAVKFLIMPKQLT
;
A
#
# COMPACT_ATOMS: atom_id res chain seq x y z
N MET A 1 35.78 15.03 -14.20
CA MET A 1 34.64 15.98 -14.20
C MET A 1 33.43 15.30 -13.57
N LYS A 2 32.66 16.07 -12.81
CA LYS A 2 31.69 15.74 -11.74
C LYS A 2 30.76 14.53 -12.01
N LYS A 3 30.82 13.52 -11.12
CA LYS A 3 29.74 12.53 -10.95
C LYS A 3 28.49 13.29 -10.48
N ILE A 4 27.43 13.29 -11.29
CA ILE A 4 26.13 13.81 -10.89
C ILE A 4 25.56 12.83 -9.86
N GLY A 5 25.68 13.19 -8.59
CA GLY A 5 25.02 12.52 -7.49
C GLY A 5 23.53 12.79 -7.56
N ILE A 6 22.78 11.88 -8.18
CA ILE A 6 21.34 11.82 -7.99
C ILE A 6 21.12 11.10 -6.66
N ASN A 7 21.03 11.89 -5.60
CA ASN A 7 20.66 11.41 -4.27
C ASN A 7 19.13 11.17 -4.28
N ILE A 8 18.70 10.05 -4.87
CA ILE A 8 17.29 9.66 -4.84
C ILE A 8 17.02 9.09 -3.45
N PHE A 9 16.55 9.96 -2.55
CA PHE A 9 15.82 9.53 -1.35
C PHE A 9 14.53 8.80 -1.79
N THR A 10 14.63 7.56 -2.28
CA THR A 10 13.48 6.68 -2.43
C THR A 10 13.09 6.15 -1.06
N GLY A 11 12.44 6.99 -0.25
CA GLY A 11 11.56 6.54 0.82
C GLY A 11 10.38 5.82 0.19
N LYS A 12 10.57 4.54 -0.15
CA LYS A 12 9.55 3.71 -0.82
C LYS A 12 8.31 3.66 0.08
N ARG A 13 7.27 4.44 -0.25
CA ARG A 13 5.99 4.42 0.46
C ARG A 13 5.46 2.99 0.50
N ILE A 14 5.05 2.53 1.68
CA ILE A 14 4.51 1.19 1.86
C ILE A 14 3.21 1.09 1.08
N SER A 15 3.08 0.05 0.25
CA SER A 15 1.86 -0.15 -0.53
C SER A 15 0.66 -0.50 0.36
N ILE A 16 -0.54 -0.12 -0.08
CA ILE A 16 -1.79 -0.46 0.63
C ILE A 16 -1.92 -1.97 0.85
N LYS A 17 -1.49 -2.79 -0.13
CA LYS A 17 -1.46 -4.26 -0.01
C LYS A 17 -0.57 -4.75 1.14
N GLN A 18 0.59 -4.13 1.34
CA GLN A 18 1.48 -4.47 2.46
C GLN A 18 0.90 -4.04 3.81
N GLN A 19 0.27 -2.86 3.87
CA GLN A 19 -0.39 -2.39 5.08
C GLN A 19 -1.57 -3.31 5.45
N ALA A 20 -2.42 -3.66 4.47
CA ALA A 20 -3.54 -4.58 4.67
C ALA A 20 -3.08 -5.93 5.23
N PHE A 21 -2.02 -6.49 4.64
CA PHE A 21 -1.41 -7.73 5.11
C PHE A 21 -0.89 -7.60 6.55
N LEU A 22 -0.14 -6.53 6.86
CA LEU A 22 0.41 -6.29 8.20
C LEU A 22 -0.72 -6.22 9.24
N PHE A 23 -1.69 -5.33 9.05
CA PHE A 23 -2.78 -5.10 10.01
C PHE A 23 -3.67 -6.33 10.20
N SER A 24 -4.01 -7.02 9.11
CA SER A 24 -4.84 -8.24 9.22
C SER A 24 -4.10 -9.34 9.97
N THR A 25 -2.82 -9.58 9.62
CA THR A 25 -2.02 -10.61 10.29
C THR A 25 -1.82 -10.31 11.76
N LEU A 26 -1.52 -9.05 12.11
CA LEU A 26 -1.40 -8.64 13.50
C LEU A 26 -2.73 -8.77 14.25
N GLY A 27 -3.85 -8.30 13.68
CA GLY A 27 -5.16 -8.43 14.30
C GLY A 27 -5.57 -9.89 14.55
N ASP A 28 -5.31 -10.77 13.58
CA ASP A 28 -5.59 -12.20 13.69
C ASP A 28 -4.74 -12.87 14.79
N LEU A 29 -3.43 -12.64 14.77
CA LEU A 29 -2.50 -13.23 15.75
C LEU A 29 -2.73 -12.70 17.17
N LEU A 30 -2.92 -11.39 17.32
CA LEU A 30 -3.21 -10.81 18.63
C LEU A 30 -4.56 -11.33 19.18
N SER A 31 -5.56 -11.51 18.33
CA SER A 31 -6.86 -12.07 18.75
C SER A 31 -6.80 -13.54 19.18
N THR A 32 -5.77 -14.26 18.75
CA THR A 32 -5.53 -15.66 19.16
C THR A 32 -4.60 -15.77 20.37
N GLY A 33 -4.18 -14.63 20.95
CA GLY A 33 -3.38 -14.57 22.17
C GLY A 33 -1.86 -14.51 21.97
N PHE A 34 -1.38 -14.36 20.73
CA PHE A 34 0.04 -14.11 20.50
C PHE A 34 0.43 -12.71 21.01
N SER A 35 1.68 -12.56 21.45
CA SER A 35 2.20 -11.24 21.81
C SER A 35 2.47 -10.38 20.56
N ILE A 36 2.54 -9.06 20.74
CA ILE A 36 2.91 -8.12 19.67
C ILE A 36 4.26 -8.50 19.05
N HIS A 37 5.23 -8.88 19.87
CA HIS A 37 6.56 -9.29 19.40
C HIS A 37 6.50 -10.55 18.53
N GLN A 38 5.80 -11.60 18.98
CA GLN A 38 5.62 -12.84 18.21
C GLN A 38 4.92 -12.57 16.88
N SER A 39 3.89 -11.72 16.91
CA SER A 39 3.10 -11.37 15.73
C SER A 39 3.94 -10.61 14.70
N LEU A 40 4.78 -9.68 15.14
CA LEU A 40 5.72 -8.93 14.29
C LEU A 40 6.79 -9.85 13.69
N GLU A 41 7.38 -10.76 14.48
CA GLU A 41 8.34 -11.75 13.96
C GLU A 41 7.71 -12.67 12.91
N PHE A 42 6.47 -13.12 13.13
CA PHE A 42 5.73 -13.89 12.13
C PHE A 42 5.60 -13.13 10.80
N VAL A 43 5.24 -11.84 10.86
CA VAL A 43 5.15 -11.01 9.64
C VAL A 43 6.48 -10.92 8.90
N LYS A 44 7.62 -10.85 9.61
CA LYS A 44 8.97 -10.85 9.00
C LYS A 44 9.28 -12.15 8.25
N VAL A 45 8.85 -13.28 8.81
CA VAL A 45 9.06 -14.61 8.23
C VAL A 45 8.23 -14.78 6.96
N VAL A 46 6.94 -14.40 7.01
CA VAL A 46 6.02 -14.59 5.87
C VAL A 46 6.27 -13.57 4.75
N SER A 47 6.64 -12.34 5.09
CA SER A 47 6.81 -11.25 4.11
C SER A 47 8.17 -10.58 4.23
N LYS A 48 9.13 -11.04 3.41
CA LYS A 48 10.46 -10.40 3.28
C LYS A 48 10.36 -8.90 2.96
N ARG A 49 9.33 -8.50 2.21
CA ARG A 49 9.09 -7.10 1.84
C ARG A 49 8.72 -6.22 3.04
N ASN A 50 8.21 -6.81 4.12
CA ASN A 50 7.81 -6.10 5.32
C ASN A 50 8.90 -6.09 6.40
N GLN A 51 10.03 -6.77 6.22
CA GLN A 51 11.09 -6.86 7.23
C GLN A 51 11.61 -5.51 7.69
N ILE A 52 11.90 -4.60 6.75
CA ILE A 52 12.41 -3.25 7.08
C ILE A 52 11.40 -2.48 7.95
N ILE A 53 10.11 -2.66 7.68
CA ILE A 53 9.02 -1.95 8.36
C ILE A 53 8.85 -2.51 9.76
N VAL A 54 8.81 -3.83 9.88
CA VAL A 54 8.70 -4.50 11.18
C VAL A 54 9.91 -4.16 12.07
N ASN A 55 11.13 -4.21 11.55
CA ASN A 55 12.32 -3.85 12.33
C ASN A 55 12.25 -2.40 12.84
N LYS A 56 11.73 -1.47 12.04
CA LYS A 56 11.51 -0.09 12.49
C LYS A 56 10.45 0.02 13.58
N ILE A 57 9.36 -0.74 13.48
CA ILE A 57 8.31 -0.80 14.50
C ILE A 57 8.89 -1.36 15.81
N MET A 58 9.57 -2.49 15.76
CA MET A 58 10.18 -3.14 16.93
C MET A 58 11.15 -2.20 17.64
N HIS A 59 12.02 -1.54 16.89
CA HIS A 59 12.95 -0.56 17.44
C HIS A 59 12.26 0.68 18.03
N GLY A 60 11.07 1.05 17.54
CA GLY A 60 10.23 2.07 18.17
C GLY A 60 9.70 1.60 19.53
N LEU A 61 9.18 0.37 19.59
CA LEU A 61 8.68 -0.25 20.82
C LEU A 61 9.78 -0.42 21.87
N GLU A 62 10.99 -0.84 21.47
CA GLU A 62 12.16 -0.98 22.35
C GLU A 62 12.58 0.35 22.99
N ARG A 63 12.23 1.48 22.38
CA ARG A 63 12.48 2.83 22.92
C ARG A 63 11.36 3.33 23.82
N GLY A 64 10.35 2.52 24.08
CA GLY A 64 9.20 2.87 24.93
C GLY A 64 8.09 3.62 24.20
N ASN A 65 8.12 3.72 22.87
CA ASN A 65 6.98 4.25 22.13
C ASN A 65 5.82 3.24 22.19
N ASN A 66 4.59 3.74 22.18
CA ASN A 66 3.42 2.90 21.95
C ASN A 66 3.40 2.35 20.50
N LEU A 67 2.50 1.40 20.23
CA LEU A 67 2.40 0.79 18.91
C LEU A 67 1.96 1.77 17.82
N PRO A 68 0.93 2.63 18.01
CA PRO A 68 0.54 3.63 17.01
C PRO A 68 1.69 4.56 16.59
N ASP A 69 2.44 5.09 17.55
CA ASP A 69 3.55 6.01 17.30
C ASP A 69 4.72 5.31 16.61
N SER A 70 4.97 4.05 16.96
CA SER A 70 5.97 3.21 16.28
C SER A 70 5.61 2.92 14.82
N MET A 71 4.33 3.03 14.43
CA MET A 71 3.84 2.83 13.06
C MET A 71 3.62 4.13 12.28
N LYS A 72 3.63 5.30 12.94
CA LYS A 72 3.27 6.60 12.34
C LYS A 72 4.01 6.95 11.04
N PHE A 73 5.26 6.49 10.89
CA PHE A 73 6.11 6.81 9.73
C PHE A 73 5.57 6.31 8.38
N PHE A 74 4.60 5.39 8.37
CA PHE A 74 4.03 4.85 7.13
C PHE A 74 2.51 4.89 7.03
N LEU A 75 1.83 5.24 8.11
CA LEU A 75 0.38 5.34 8.16
C LEU A 75 -0.08 6.68 7.57
N SER A 76 -1.28 6.69 6.99
CA SER A 76 -1.98 7.96 6.79
C SER A 76 -2.47 8.50 8.13
N GLU A 77 -2.63 9.82 8.24
CA GLU A 77 -3.20 10.48 9.41
C GLU A 77 -4.48 9.79 9.91
N SER A 78 -5.39 9.45 8.99
CA SER A 78 -6.64 8.76 9.31
C SER A 78 -6.45 7.41 10.01
N ILE A 79 -5.52 6.58 9.51
CA ILE A 79 -5.27 5.23 10.04
C ILE A 79 -4.48 5.34 11.36
N TYR A 80 -3.55 6.29 11.44
CA TYR A 80 -2.82 6.56 12.67
C TYR A 80 -3.77 6.91 13.82
N TYR A 81 -4.70 7.85 13.62
CA TYR A 81 -5.65 8.22 14.67
C TYR A 81 -6.63 7.09 14.99
N GLN A 82 -7.12 6.35 14.00
CA GLN A 82 -7.97 5.18 14.27
C GLN A 82 -7.26 4.16 15.17
N LEU A 83 -5.98 3.86 14.88
CA LEU A 83 -5.18 2.95 15.70
C LEU A 83 -4.86 3.55 17.08
N LYS A 84 -4.58 4.85 17.15
CA LYS A 84 -4.29 5.54 18.41
C LYS A 84 -5.48 5.54 19.36
N ILE A 85 -6.68 5.83 18.85
CA ILE A 85 -7.91 5.78 19.63
C ILE A 85 -8.15 4.35 20.13
N ALA A 86 -7.94 3.34 19.27
CA ALA A 86 -8.06 1.94 19.67
C ALA A 86 -7.06 1.56 20.78
N ASP A 87 -5.81 2.04 20.71
CA ASP A 87 -4.79 1.85 21.75
C ASP A 87 -5.18 2.50 23.08
N GLU A 88 -5.64 3.75 23.03
CA GLU A 88 -6.08 4.53 24.22
C GLU A 88 -7.27 3.87 24.95
N HIS A 89 -8.14 3.16 24.22
CA HIS A 89 -9.28 2.42 24.79
C HIS A 89 -8.96 0.96 25.10
N GLY A 90 -7.73 0.51 24.87
CA GLY A 90 -7.32 -0.89 25.09
C GLY A 90 -7.89 -1.89 24.10
N ASP A 91 -8.44 -1.43 22.97
CA ASP A 91 -9.07 -2.26 21.93
C ASP A 91 -8.24 -2.33 20.64
N LEU A 92 -6.93 -2.47 20.81
CA LEU A 92 -5.97 -2.51 19.70
C LEU A 92 -6.25 -3.67 18.73
N VAL A 93 -6.74 -4.80 19.24
CA VAL A 93 -7.01 -6.00 18.46
C VAL A 93 -8.12 -5.76 17.45
N ASN A 94 -9.26 -5.21 17.89
CA ASN A 94 -10.35 -4.88 16.98
C ASN A 94 -9.95 -3.74 16.05
N GLY A 95 -9.27 -2.71 16.56
CA GLY A 95 -8.77 -1.61 15.74
C GLY A 95 -7.86 -2.08 14.59
N MET A 96 -6.97 -3.04 14.84
CA MET A 96 -6.13 -3.63 13.78
C MET A 96 -6.92 -4.45 12.77
N LYS A 97 -7.91 -5.23 13.22
CA LYS A 97 -8.79 -5.98 12.31
C LYS A 97 -9.60 -5.05 11.41
N GLU A 98 -10.22 -4.03 11.98
CA GLU A 98 -10.98 -3.02 11.24
C GLU A 98 -10.14 -2.30 10.20
N ILE A 99 -8.92 -1.85 10.57
CA ILE A 99 -7.99 -1.22 9.64
C ILE A 99 -7.60 -2.21 8.53
N GLY A 100 -7.30 -3.46 8.88
CA GLY A 100 -6.96 -4.51 7.93
C GLY A 100 -8.07 -4.74 6.90
N ASP A 101 -9.31 -4.86 7.35
CA ASP A 101 -10.47 -5.10 6.50
C ASP A 101 -10.85 -3.87 5.67
N PHE A 102 -10.74 -2.67 6.23
CA PHE A 102 -10.89 -1.42 5.49
C PHE A 102 -9.87 -1.33 4.34
N LEU A 103 -8.61 -1.68 4.59
CA LEU A 103 -7.56 -1.66 3.57
C LEU A 103 -7.79 -2.73 2.49
N LYS A 104 -8.23 -3.94 2.88
CA LYS A 104 -8.65 -4.99 1.92
C LYS A 104 -9.79 -4.50 1.03
N LEU A 105 -10.82 -3.90 1.63
CA LEU A 105 -11.96 -3.34 0.89
C LEU A 105 -11.49 -2.28 -0.10
N ARG A 106 -10.61 -1.37 0.32
CA ARG A 106 -10.01 -0.34 -0.55
C ARG A 106 -9.21 -0.94 -1.70
N ILE A 107 -8.50 -2.04 -1.48
CA ILE A 107 -7.78 -2.76 -2.55
C ILE A 107 -8.77 -3.29 -3.58
N THR A 108 -9.82 -4.00 -3.14
CA THR A 108 -10.84 -4.56 -4.02
C THR A 108 -11.59 -3.47 -4.79
N GLN A 109 -11.93 -2.36 -4.15
CA GLN A 109 -12.56 -1.20 -4.81
C GLN A 109 -11.67 -0.62 -5.92
N ASN A 110 -10.38 -0.44 -5.64
CA ASN A 110 -9.43 0.07 -6.63
C ASN A 110 -9.27 -0.90 -7.82
N GLU A 111 -9.31 -2.21 -7.57
CA GLU A 111 -9.27 -3.22 -8.64
C GLU A 111 -10.53 -3.19 -9.51
N LYS A 112 -11.71 -2.99 -8.91
CA LYS A 112 -12.98 -2.80 -9.65
C LYS A 112 -12.95 -1.54 -10.51
N ILE A 113 -12.50 -0.41 -9.95
CA ILE A 113 -12.39 0.86 -10.71
C ILE A 113 -11.45 0.68 -11.90
N LYS A 114 -10.29 0.03 -11.70
CA LYS A 114 -9.37 -0.26 -12.79
C LYS A 114 -10.02 -1.11 -13.87
N ALA A 115 -10.75 -2.16 -13.50
CA ALA A 115 -11.44 -3.01 -14.47
C ALA A 115 -12.44 -2.23 -15.34
N VAL A 116 -13.20 -1.30 -14.74
CA VAL A 116 -14.16 -0.45 -15.46
C VAL A 116 -13.46 0.52 -16.42
N VAL A 117 -12.33 1.10 -16.01
CA VAL A 117 -11.60 2.11 -16.80
C VAL A 117 -10.78 1.51 -17.95
N VAL A 118 -10.41 0.23 -17.86
CA VAL A 118 -9.66 -0.47 -18.92
C VAL A 118 -10.44 -0.52 -20.23
N TYR A 119 -11.76 -0.76 -20.20
CA TYR A 119 -12.58 -0.87 -21.41
C TYR A 119 -12.63 0.45 -22.23
N PRO A 120 -12.96 1.62 -21.63
CA PRO A 120 -12.90 2.90 -22.34
C PRO A 120 -11.52 3.21 -22.93
N ILE A 121 -10.42 2.94 -22.20
CA ILE A 121 -9.06 3.19 -22.69
C ILE A 121 -8.76 2.34 -23.93
N PHE A 122 -9.14 1.07 -23.91
CA PHE A 122 -8.96 0.18 -25.05
C PHE A 122 -9.75 0.67 -26.28
N LEU A 123 -11.00 1.09 -26.08
CA LEU A 123 -11.82 1.65 -27.16
C LEU A 123 -11.20 2.91 -27.76
N PHE A 124 -10.75 3.85 -26.93
CA PHE A 124 -10.05 5.04 -27.39
C PHE A 124 -8.76 4.70 -28.17
N LEU A 125 -8.00 3.72 -27.71
CA LEU A 125 -6.78 3.27 -28.39
C LEU A 125 -7.08 2.76 -29.80
N VAL A 126 -8.13 1.94 -29.96
CA VAL A 126 -8.58 1.46 -31.28
C VAL A 126 -9.05 2.64 -32.14
N LEU A 127 -9.83 3.56 -31.58
CA LEU A 127 -10.32 4.74 -32.30
C LEU A 127 -9.16 5.60 -32.81
N PHE A 128 -8.19 5.93 -31.95
CA PHE A 128 -7.01 6.70 -32.34
C PHE A 128 -6.15 5.96 -33.37
N SER A 129 -6.03 4.63 -33.25
CA SER A 129 -5.32 3.80 -34.23
C SER A 129 -5.94 3.90 -35.62
N ILE A 130 -7.27 3.84 -35.73
CA ILE A 130 -7.98 4.00 -37.01
C ILE A 130 -7.76 5.40 -37.59
N ILE A 131 -7.91 6.46 -36.79
CA ILE A 131 -7.69 7.84 -37.24
C ILE A 131 -6.25 8.03 -37.74
N PHE A 132 -5.28 7.48 -37.02
CA PHE A 132 -3.86 7.57 -37.40
C PHE A 132 -3.58 6.79 -38.69
N ALA A 133 -4.14 5.58 -38.83
CA ALA A 133 -4.03 4.78 -40.04
C ALA A 133 -4.62 5.51 -41.26
N VAL A 134 -5.80 6.11 -41.13
CA VAL A 134 -6.43 6.91 -42.19
C VAL A 134 -5.53 8.09 -42.59
N LYS A 135 -5.06 8.88 -41.62
CA LYS A 135 -4.19 10.04 -41.91
C LYS A 135 -2.88 9.65 -42.57
N PHE A 136 -2.23 8.58 -42.09
CA PHE A 136 -0.91 8.19 -42.56
C PHE A 136 -0.96 7.38 -43.87
N LEU A 137 -1.99 6.56 -44.10
CA LEU A 137 -2.10 5.69 -45.28
C LEU A 137 -2.82 6.36 -46.46
N ILE A 138 -3.83 7.19 -46.21
CA ILE A 138 -4.71 7.75 -47.26
C ILE A 138 -4.21 9.12 -47.74
N MET A 139 -3.74 9.98 -46.83
CA MET A 139 -3.28 11.33 -47.20
C MET A 139 -2.04 11.39 -48.12
N PRO A 140 -1.01 10.50 -48.05
CA PRO A 140 0.13 10.60 -48.96
C PRO A 140 -0.21 10.26 -50.41
N LYS A 141 -1.34 9.60 -50.69
CA LYS A 141 -1.72 9.15 -52.04
C LYS A 141 -2.47 10.19 -52.88
N GLN A 142 -2.81 11.35 -52.34
CA GLN A 142 -3.57 12.39 -53.06
C GLN A 142 -2.68 13.50 -53.66
N LEU A 143 -1.35 13.41 -53.49
CA LEU A 143 -0.37 14.39 -53.98
C LEU A 143 0.58 13.82 -55.07
N THR A 144 0.28 12.64 -55.61
CA THR A 144 0.95 12.05 -56.78
C THR A 144 -0.07 11.83 -57.88
#